data_AF-A0A7S3BHI0-F1
#
_entry.id   AF-A0A7S3BHI0-F1
#
_cell.length_a   1.000
_cell.length_b   1.000
_cell.length_c   1.000
_cell.angle_alpha   90.00
_cell.angle_beta   90.00
_cell.angle_gamma   90.00
#
_symmetry.space_group_name_H-M   'P 1'
#
loop_
_entity.id
_entity.type
_entity.pdbx_description
1 polymer ?
#
loop_
_entity_poly.entity_id
_entity_poly.type
_entity_poly.pdbx_seq_one_letter_code
_entity_poly.pdbx_strand_id
1 'polypeptide(L)'
;TSLTDFFAFILGTSSALPGLSTFCFYAAVGIFADYMLQITFFAGWMTLDAYRESKRRPDCCCTCCCPTDMEKPCCDPPYPTLQTLNTTYYVPLLRKPTVKA
;
A
#
# COMPACT_ATOMS: atom_id res chain seq x y z
N THR A 1 -2.33 -12.28 -2.31
CA THR A 1 -1.32 -12.29 -1.24
C THR A 1 -2.01 -12.49 0.10
N SER A 2 -2.80 -11.56 0.66
CA SER A 2 -3.34 -11.73 2.03
C SER A 2 -4.13 -13.03 2.31
N LEU A 3 -5.09 -13.41 1.45
CA LEU A 3 -5.85 -14.66 1.62
C LEU A 3 -4.98 -15.92 1.42
N THR A 4 -4.11 -15.90 0.41
CA THR A 4 -3.19 -17.02 0.15
C THR A 4 -2.18 -17.17 1.29
N ASP A 5 -1.71 -16.06 1.88
CA ASP A 5 -0.80 -16.05 3.02
C ASP A 5 -1.51 -16.57 4.27
N PHE A 6 -2.76 -16.16 4.51
CA PHE A 6 -3.60 -16.71 5.59
C PHE A 6 -3.71 -18.23 5.51
N PHE A 7 -4.05 -18.79 4.34
CA PHE A 7 -4.08 -20.24 4.15
C PHE A 7 -2.70 -20.89 4.31
N ALA A 8 -1.63 -20.26 3.82
CA ALA A 8 -0.26 -20.75 4.01
C ALA A 8 0.14 -20.81 5.49
N PHE A 9 -0.21 -19.80 6.29
CA PHE A 9 0.05 -19.80 7.74
C PHE A 9 -0.83 -20.80 8.48
N ILE A 10 -2.10 -20.96 8.11
CA ILE A 10 -2.96 -22.01 8.68
C ILE A 10 -2.38 -23.40 8.39
N LEU A 11 -1.96 -23.68 7.16
CA LEU A 11 -1.30 -24.93 6.82
C LEU A 11 0.05 -25.08 7.54
N GLY A 12 0.74 -23.97 7.81
CA GLY A 12 1.96 -23.95 8.64
C GLY A 12 1.71 -24.40 10.09
N THR A 13 0.50 -24.22 10.63
CA THR A 13 0.15 -24.67 11.99
C THR A 13 0.15 -26.18 12.16
N SER A 14 -0.02 -26.96 11.08
CA SER A 14 0.03 -28.43 11.14
C SER A 14 1.45 -29.00 11.23
N SER A 15 2.48 -28.15 11.26
CA SER A 15 3.88 -28.56 11.40
C SER A 15 4.16 -29.17 12.78
N ALA A 16 5.01 -30.20 12.81
CA ALA A 16 5.36 -30.94 14.04
C ALA A 16 6.19 -30.14 15.07
N LEU A 17 6.64 -28.92 14.73
CA LEU A 17 7.41 -28.05 15.62
C LEU A 17 6.47 -27.12 16.42
N PRO A 18 6.35 -27.28 17.76
CA PRO A 18 5.35 -26.55 18.56
C PRO A 18 5.59 -25.04 18.63
N GLY A 19 6.85 -24.59 18.57
CA GLY A 19 7.18 -23.16 18.52
C GLY A 19 6.73 -22.47 17.24
N LEU A 20 6.74 -23.19 16.11
CA LEU A 20 6.34 -22.65 14.81
C LEU A 20 4.81 -22.67 14.66
N SER A 21 4.15 -23.70 15.18
CA SER A 21 2.69 -23.82 15.10
C SER A 21 1.96 -22.66 15.79
N THR A 22 2.38 -22.29 17.00
CA THR A 22 1.80 -21.17 17.75
C THR A 22 2.03 -19.82 17.06
N PHE A 23 3.25 -19.59 16.56
CA PHE A 23 3.57 -18.40 15.75
C PHE A 23 2.66 -18.29 14.52
N CYS A 24 2.55 -19.38 13.74
CA CYS A 24 1.73 -19.42 12.53
C CYS A 24 0.24 -19.18 12.83
N PHE A 25 -0.26 -19.67 13.97
CA PHE A 25 -1.65 -19.44 14.38
C PHE A 25 -1.92 -17.94 14.66
N TYR A 26 -1.07 -17.29 15.45
CA TYR A 26 -1.21 -15.85 15.71
C TYR A 26 -1.04 -15.01 14.45
N ALA A 27 -0.11 -15.39 13.56
CA ALA A 27 0.09 -14.72 12.28
C ALA A 27 -1.15 -14.84 11.38
N ALA A 28 -1.77 -16.02 11.30
CA ALA A 28 -3.00 -16.22 10.54
C ALA A 28 -4.14 -15.33 11.05
N VAL A 29 -4.38 -15.30 12.36
CA VAL A 29 -5.41 -14.43 12.97
C VAL A 29 -5.12 -12.96 12.69
N GLY A 30 -3.86 -12.53 12.81
CA GLY A 30 -3.43 -11.16 12.53
C GLY A 30 -3.66 -10.75 11.08
N ILE A 31 -3.24 -11.57 10.11
CA ILE A 31 -3.42 -11.30 8.68
C ILE A 31 -4.90 -11.25 8.30
N PHE A 32 -5.72 -12.12 8.89
CA PHE A 32 -7.17 -12.11 8.64
C PHE A 32 -7.83 -10.84 9.20
N ALA A 33 -7.49 -10.43 10.42
CA ALA A 33 -8.01 -9.21 11.02
C ALA A 33 -7.56 -7.95 10.24
N ASP A 34 -6.29 -7.88 9.85
CA ASP A 34 -5.75 -6.81 9.01
C ASP A 34 -6.48 -6.75 7.65
N TYR A 35 -6.70 -7.89 7.00
CA TYR A 35 -7.45 -7.95 5.75
C TYR A 35 -8.88 -7.39 5.90
N MET A 36 -9.59 -7.75 6.97
CA MET A 36 -10.93 -7.22 7.25
C MET A 36 -10.92 -5.69 7.49
N LEU A 37 -9.95 -5.18 8.24
CA LEU A 37 -9.79 -3.75 8.49
C LEU A 37 -9.42 -2.99 7.21
N GLN A 38 -8.59 -3.57 6.33
CA GLN A 38 -8.24 -2.95 5.06
C GLN A 38 -9.46 -2.80 4.13
N ILE A 39 -10.30 -3.83 4.00
CA ILE A 39 -11.46 -3.77 3.09
C ILE A 39 -12.62 -2.92 3.64
N THR A 40 -12.74 -2.77 4.96
CA THR A 40 -13.86 -2.01 5.58
C THR A 40 -13.43 -0.62 6.03
N PHE A 41 -12.50 -0.56 6.99
CA PHE A 41 -12.05 0.67 7.62
C PHE A 41 -11.26 1.50 6.61
N PHE A 42 -10.16 0.96 6.06
CA PHE A 42 -9.30 1.73 5.16
C PHE A 42 -10.02 2.16 3.88
N ALA A 43 -10.81 1.28 3.26
CA ALA A 43 -11.65 1.66 2.12
C ALA A 43 -12.65 2.78 2.48
N GLY A 44 -13.29 2.72 3.65
CA GLY A 44 -14.17 3.79 4.13
C GLY A 44 -13.46 5.13 4.26
N TRP A 45 -12.28 5.16 4.91
CA TRP A 45 -11.46 6.36 5.02
C TRP A 45 -11.01 6.90 3.66
N MET A 46 -10.68 6.03 2.71
CA MET A 46 -10.33 6.42 1.35
C MET A 46 -11.49 7.13 0.63
N THR A 47 -12.73 6.67 0.82
CA THR A 47 -13.90 7.36 0.24
C THR A 47 -14.15 8.73 0.87
N LEU A 48 -13.92 8.86 2.18
CA LEU A 48 -14.03 10.13 2.89
C LEU A 48 -12.94 11.11 2.42
N ASP A 49 -11.73 10.60 2.18
CA ASP A 49 -10.61 11.38 1.68
C ASP A 49 -10.86 11.86 0.24
N ALA A 50 -11.34 10.99 -0.65
CA ALA A 50 -11.76 11.36 -2.00
C ALA A 50 -12.90 12.41 -1.98
N TYR A 51 -13.84 12.29 -1.03
CA TYR A 51 -14.89 13.29 -0.83
C TYR A 51 -14.32 14.64 -0.38
N ARG A 52 -13.33 14.66 0.53
CA ARG A 52 -12.63 15.87 0.96
C ARG A 52 -11.86 16.52 -0.19
N GLU A 53 -11.16 15.72 -0.99
CA GLU A 53 -10.43 16.17 -2.18
C GLU A 53 -11.37 16.80 -3.21
N SER A 54 -12.54 16.19 -3.46
CA SER A 54 -13.55 16.75 -4.37
C SER A 54 -14.04 18.15 -3.95
N LYS A 55 -14.01 18.45 -2.65
CA LYS A 55 -14.36 19.75 -2.07
C LYS A 55 -13.18 20.72 -1.97
N ARG A 56 -12.00 20.38 -2.51
CA ARG A 56 -10.76 21.15 -2.43
C ARG A 56 -10.41 21.58 -1.00
N ARG A 57 -10.73 20.74 0.00
CA ARG A 57 -10.41 21.01 1.40
C ARG A 57 -8.99 20.52 1.69
N PRO A 58 -8.14 21.31 2.36
CA PRO A 58 -6.77 20.90 2.67
C PRO A 58 -6.75 19.68 3.59
N ASP A 59 -5.63 18.94 3.54
CA ASP A 59 -5.37 17.77 4.36
C ASP A 59 -5.26 18.10 5.85
N CYS A 60 -5.55 17.11 6.69
CA CYS A 60 -5.43 17.25 8.14
C CYS A 60 -3.98 17.37 8.61
N CYS A 61 -3.02 16.84 7.83
CA CYS A 61 -1.59 16.95 8.11
C CYS A 61 -1.02 18.17 7.38
N CYS A 62 -0.98 19.30 8.09
CA CYS A 62 -0.65 20.63 7.57
C CYS A 62 0.84 20.82 7.23
N THR A 63 1.36 20.14 6.20
CA THR A 63 2.66 20.51 5.60
C THR A 63 2.52 21.27 4.28
N CYS A 64 1.31 21.31 3.70
CA CYS A 64 1.00 22.08 2.51
C CYS A 64 -0.19 23.01 2.80
N CYS A 65 0.08 24.21 3.31
CA CYS A 65 -0.90 25.29 3.44
C CYS A 65 -1.18 25.86 2.05
N CYS A 66 -2.06 25.21 1.29
CA CYS A 66 -2.40 25.72 -0.02
C CYS A 66 -3.71 26.50 -0.07
N PRO A 67 -3.69 27.73 -0.62
CA PRO A 67 -4.90 28.48 -0.92
C PRO A 67 -5.77 27.68 -1.89
N THR A 68 -7.08 27.66 -1.63
CA THR A 68 -8.10 26.95 -2.41
C THR A 68 -8.31 27.50 -3.82
N ASP A 69 -7.62 28.59 -4.17
CA ASP A 69 -7.91 29.43 -5.34
C ASP A 69 -6.90 29.25 -6.49
N MET A 70 -6.06 28.21 -6.45
CA MET A 70 -5.08 27.96 -7.51
C MET A 70 -5.58 26.96 -8.55
N GLU A 71 -5.36 27.30 -9.83
CA GLU A 71 -5.67 26.47 -11.01
C GLU A 71 -4.77 25.22 -11.13
N LYS A 72 -3.66 25.18 -10.37
CA LYS A 72 -2.71 24.07 -10.34
C LYS A 72 -2.68 23.40 -8.97
N PRO A 73 -2.54 22.06 -8.90
CA PRO A 73 -2.33 21.37 -7.63
C PRO A 73 -1.01 21.84 -7.03
N CYS A 74 -1.06 22.37 -5.81
CA CYS A 74 0.15 22.80 -5.12
C CYS A 74 1.11 21.67 -4.74
N CYS A 75 0.54 20.47 -4.58
CA CYS A 75 1.24 19.33 -4.03
C CYS A 75 1.77 18.41 -5.14
N ASP A 76 1.89 18.92 -6.37
CA ASP A 76 2.66 18.21 -7.37
C ASP A 76 4.13 18.24 -6.93
N PRO A 77 4.72 17.08 -6.59
CA PRO A 77 6.14 17.05 -6.26
C PRO A 77 6.93 17.58 -7.47
N PRO A 78 7.97 18.41 -7.25
CA PRO A 78 8.83 18.87 -8.34
C PRO A 78 9.67 17.74 -8.97
N TYR A 79 9.51 16.50 -8.47
CA TYR A 79 10.20 15.31 -8.92
C TYR A 79 9.23 14.33 -9.61
N PRO A 80 9.69 13.55 -10.60
CA PRO A 80 8.88 12.54 -11.25
C PRO A 80 8.41 11.49 -10.23
N THR A 81 7.17 11.03 -10.36
CA THR A 81 6.65 9.95 -9.51
C THR A 81 7.50 8.69 -9.66
N LEU A 82 7.51 7.84 -8.63
CA LEU A 82 8.18 6.54 -8.70
C LEU A 82 7.71 5.71 -9.89
N GLN A 83 6.43 5.82 -10.27
CA GLN A 83 5.90 5.16 -11.45
C GLN A 83 6.57 5.66 -12.74
N THR A 84 6.71 6.97 -12.89
CA THR A 84 7.41 7.59 -14.03
C THR A 84 8.89 7.21 -14.05
N LEU A 85 9.57 7.22 -12.90
CA LEU A 85 10.97 6.79 -12.79
C LEU A 85 11.15 5.32 -13.18
N ASN A 86 10.26 4.45 -12.71
CA ASN A 86 10.30 3.03 -13.00
C ASN A 86 10.12 2.76 -14.50
N THR A 87 9.10 3.35 -15.13
CA THR A 87 8.81 3.14 -16.55
C THR A 87 9.86 3.74 -17.47
N THR A 88 10.39 4.92 -17.12
CA THR A 88 11.32 5.67 -17.99
C THR A 88 12.74 5.17 -17.88
N TYR A 89 13.19 4.74 -16.70
CA TYR A 89 14.60 4.37 -16.48
C TYR A 89 14.78 2.91 -16.06
N TYR A 90 14.07 2.46 -15.03
CA TYR A 90 14.34 1.16 -14.40
C TYR A 90 13.99 -0.02 -15.31
N VAL A 91 12.80 -0.03 -15.91
CA VAL A 91 12.34 -1.07 -16.85
C VAL A 91 13.24 -1.20 -18.09
N PRO A 92 13.57 -0.12 -18.82
CA PRO A 92 14.45 -0.24 -19.99
C PRO A 92 15.89 -0.63 -19.61
N LEU A 93 16.40 -0.19 -18.46
CA LEU A 93 17.71 -0.62 -17.96
C LEU A 93 17.73 -2.12 -17.68
N LEU A 94 16.73 -2.63 -16.95
CA LEU A 94 16.60 -4.07 -16.66
C LEU A 94 16.36 -4.92 -17.89
N ARG A 95 15.74 -4.37 -18.95
CA ARG A 95 15.50 -5.12 -20.20
C ARG A 95 16.74 -5.29 -21.07
N LYS A 96 17.83 -4.55 -20.81
CA LYS A 96 19.08 -4.71 -21.57
C LYS A 96 19.66 -6.12 -21.34
N PRO A 97 20.03 -6.85 -22.40
CA PRO A 97 20.58 -8.21 -22.26
C PRO A 97 21.90 -8.23 -21.47
N THR A 98 22.65 -7.14 -21.50
CA THR A 98 23.89 -6.94 -20.72
C THR A 98 23.68 -6.90 -19.20
N VAL A 99 22.46 -6.62 -18.74
CA VAL A 99 22.10 -6.52 -17.31
C VAL A 99 21.39 -7.79 -16.82
N LYS A 100 20.86 -8.61 -17.74
CA LYS A 100 20.18 -9.88 -17.45
C LYS A 100 21.09 -11.11 -17.53
N ALA A 101 22.29 -10.94 -18.07
CA ALA A 101 23.33 -11.98 -18.11
C ALA A 101 24.06 -12.05 -16.77
#